data_AF-A0A357AUT8-F1
#
_entry.id   AF-A0A357AUT8-F1
#
_cell.length_a   1.000
_cell.length_b   1.000
_cell.length_c   1.000
_cell.angle_alpha   90.00
_cell.angle_beta   90.00
_cell.angle_gamma   90.00
#
_symmetry.space_group_name_H-M   'P 1'
#
loop_
_entity.id
_entity.type
_entity.pdbx_description
1 polymer ?
#
loop_
_entity_poly.entity_id
_entity_poly.type
_entity_poly.pdbx_seq_one_letter_code
_entity_poly.pdbx_strand_id
1 'polypeptide(L)'
;MAMAPGPETAMTERLSMFATQPPSFNEPTLDRHFVQQIGESFGSGGAVTPALVTLAATVVIFCILAFFLGRLWLRWRQNREDAEPPVGMLTDPPSIREVLENALLRRSKMELSFHQKDERRRSIACALAEIGRNSLTLELPAGISPGPSWVGREVDGFFQIGQGSAAGKRKIFYHFSTQVSAVPKAGKHTALLALAIPERIVLSQKRAFL
;
A
#
# COMPACT_ATOMS: atom_id res chain seq x y z
N MET A 1 -71.76 -89.81 45.35
CA MET A 1 -72.42 -88.73 44.59
C MET A 1 -71.35 -88.11 43.71
N ALA A 2 -71.58 -88.09 42.40
CA ALA A 2 -70.60 -87.89 41.34
C ALA A 2 -70.03 -86.46 41.28
N MET A 3 -68.77 -86.31 40.86
CA MET A 3 -68.34 -85.68 39.58
C MET A 3 -66.83 -85.38 39.61
N ALA A 4 -66.08 -85.99 38.70
CA ALA A 4 -64.75 -85.54 38.24
C ALA A 4 -64.94 -84.73 36.92
N PRO A 5 -63.91 -84.19 36.23
CA PRO A 5 -62.52 -83.86 36.61
C PRO A 5 -62.14 -82.40 36.22
N GLY A 6 -60.95 -81.92 36.60
CA GLY A 6 -60.39 -80.65 36.11
C GLY A 6 -58.86 -80.70 36.08
N PRO A 7 -58.21 -80.51 34.92
CA PRO A 7 -56.80 -80.80 34.69
C PRO A 7 -55.91 -79.64 35.16
N GLU A 8 -54.64 -79.93 35.45
CA GLU A 8 -53.46 -79.02 35.37
C GLU A 8 -52.34 -79.41 36.36
N THR A 9 -52.21 -80.72 36.62
CA THR A 9 -50.89 -81.32 36.89
C THR A 9 -50.06 -81.34 35.61
N ALA A 10 -49.55 -80.18 35.18
CA ALA A 10 -48.58 -80.08 34.07
C ALA A 10 -47.73 -78.79 34.07
N MET A 11 -47.64 -78.06 35.18
CA MET A 11 -46.93 -76.77 35.22
C MET A 11 -45.96 -76.61 36.40
N THR A 12 -45.40 -77.69 36.92
CA THR A 12 -44.36 -77.67 37.97
C THR A 12 -43.00 -78.21 37.54
N GLU A 13 -42.74 -78.38 36.23
CA GLU A 13 -41.46 -78.98 35.82
C GLU A 13 -40.84 -78.44 34.53
N ARG A 14 -41.06 -77.15 34.20
CA ARG A 14 -40.39 -76.51 33.03
C ARG A 14 -39.91 -75.07 33.24
N LEU A 15 -39.73 -74.63 34.48
CA LEU A 15 -39.26 -73.26 34.78
C LEU A 15 -38.02 -73.19 35.69
N SER A 16 -37.15 -74.21 35.69
CA SER A 16 -35.89 -74.20 36.43
C SER A 16 -34.63 -74.55 35.61
N MET A 17 -34.72 -74.70 34.29
CA MET A 17 -33.57 -75.01 33.41
C MET A 17 -33.12 -73.86 32.48
N PHE A 18 -33.54 -72.63 32.73
CA PHE A 18 -32.98 -71.44 32.05
C PHE A 18 -32.46 -70.42 33.06
N ALA A 19 -31.47 -70.83 33.85
CA ALA A 19 -30.54 -69.91 34.49
C ALA A 19 -29.51 -69.45 33.44
N THR A 20 -29.96 -68.66 32.46
CA THR A 20 -29.04 -67.87 31.62
C THR A 20 -28.46 -66.76 32.48
N GLN A 21 -27.23 -66.99 32.91
CA GLN A 21 -26.33 -65.99 33.46
C GLN A 21 -26.36 -64.74 32.57
N PRO A 22 -26.68 -63.54 33.10
CA PRO A 22 -26.68 -62.34 32.29
C PRO A 22 -25.25 -62.06 31.82
N PRO A 23 -25.05 -61.59 30.57
CA PRO A 23 -23.73 -61.17 30.11
C PRO A 23 -23.26 -60.03 31.03
N SER A 24 -22.08 -60.19 31.61
CA SER A 24 -21.37 -59.11 32.28
C SER A 24 -21.08 -58.03 31.25
N PHE A 25 -21.92 -56.99 31.21
CA PHE A 25 -21.56 -55.74 30.57
C PHE A 25 -20.39 -55.16 31.35
N ASN A 26 -19.17 -55.35 30.83
CA ASN A 26 -18.00 -54.60 31.27
C ASN A 26 -18.36 -53.12 31.11
N GLU A 27 -18.47 -52.40 32.22
CA GLU A 27 -18.33 -50.95 32.17
C GLU A 27 -16.99 -50.65 31.47
N PRO A 28 -16.95 -49.69 30.52
CA PRO A 28 -15.68 -49.21 30.01
C PRO A 28 -15.00 -48.47 31.15
N THR A 29 -14.28 -49.21 31.99
CA THR A 29 -13.35 -48.62 32.94
C THR A 29 -12.31 -47.92 32.08
N LEU A 30 -12.36 -46.58 32.10
CA LEU A 30 -11.37 -45.73 31.47
C LEU A 30 -10.02 -46.11 32.07
N ASP A 31 -9.27 -46.97 31.38
CA ASP A 31 -8.01 -47.51 31.87
C ASP A 31 -7.11 -46.35 32.26
N ARG A 32 -6.77 -46.25 33.55
CA ARG A 32 -5.84 -45.22 34.05
C ARG A 32 -4.52 -45.25 33.28
N HIS A 33 -4.15 -46.42 32.76
CA HIS A 33 -3.00 -46.64 31.89
C HIS A 33 -3.14 -45.97 30.52
N PHE A 34 -4.35 -45.95 29.93
CA PHE A 34 -4.62 -45.26 28.66
C PHE A 34 -4.61 -43.74 28.86
N VAL A 35 -5.18 -43.25 29.96
CA VAL A 35 -5.13 -41.83 30.33
C VAL A 35 -3.69 -41.38 30.63
N GLN A 36 -2.88 -42.23 31.28
CA GLN A 36 -1.46 -41.97 31.50
C GLN A 36 -0.65 -42.00 30.20
N GLN A 37 -0.88 -42.96 29.31
CA GLN A 37 -0.19 -43.00 28.01
C GLN A 37 -0.52 -41.78 27.14
N ILE A 38 -1.76 -41.30 27.17
CA ILE A 38 -2.15 -40.07 26.49
C ILE A 38 -1.46 -38.87 27.16
N GLY A 39 -1.43 -38.81 28.50
CA GLY A 39 -0.73 -37.76 29.25
C GLY A 39 0.77 -37.71 28.98
N GLU A 40 1.44 -38.85 28.87
CA GLU A 40 2.86 -38.96 28.56
C GLU A 40 3.16 -38.68 27.07
N SER A 41 2.22 -38.98 26.16
CA SER A 41 2.35 -38.64 24.74
C SER A 41 2.21 -37.13 24.48
N PHE A 42 1.40 -36.43 25.27
CA PHE A 42 1.34 -34.96 25.24
C PHE A 42 2.46 -34.28 26.03
N GLY A 43 3.02 -34.96 27.05
CA GLY A 43 4.15 -34.46 27.85
C GLY A 43 5.54 -34.68 27.24
N SER A 44 5.71 -35.69 26.36
CA SER A 44 6.98 -36.02 25.70
C SER A 44 7.18 -35.29 24.35
N GLY A 45 6.13 -34.65 23.84
CA GLY A 45 6.16 -33.80 22.65
C GLY A 45 6.73 -32.40 22.93
N GLY A 46 8.03 -32.32 23.20
CA GLY A 46 8.79 -31.07 23.15
C GLY A 46 9.17 -30.52 24.52
N ALA A 47 10.31 -30.97 25.04
CA ALA A 47 11.06 -30.18 26.00
C ALA A 47 11.46 -28.87 25.31
N VAL A 48 10.62 -27.83 25.47
CA VAL A 48 10.95 -26.46 25.08
C VAL A 48 12.15 -26.02 25.90
N THR A 49 13.34 -26.26 25.38
CA THR A 49 14.56 -25.80 26.04
C THR A 49 14.49 -24.27 26.12
N PRO A 50 14.98 -23.65 27.22
CA PRO A 50 14.99 -22.19 27.34
C PRO A 50 15.73 -21.53 26.16
N ALA A 51 16.70 -22.22 25.56
CA ALA A 51 17.38 -21.81 24.34
C ALA A 51 16.42 -21.73 23.13
N LEU A 52 15.54 -22.71 22.92
CA LEU A 52 14.54 -22.66 21.84
C LEU A 52 13.50 -21.57 22.07
N VAL A 53 13.07 -21.35 23.31
CA VAL A 53 12.11 -20.28 23.66
C VAL A 53 12.71 -18.90 23.43
N THR A 54 13.96 -18.68 23.85
CA THR A 54 14.67 -17.41 23.64
C THR A 54 14.95 -17.16 22.16
N LEU A 55 15.37 -18.17 21.39
CA LEU A 55 15.55 -18.07 19.94
C LEU A 55 14.21 -17.71 19.26
N ALA A 56 13.13 -18.44 19.57
CA ALA A 56 11.81 -18.15 19.02
C ALA A 56 11.34 -16.73 19.36
N ALA A 57 11.54 -16.27 20.61
CA ALA A 57 11.19 -14.92 21.01
C ALA A 57 11.97 -13.84 20.24
N THR A 58 13.29 -14.03 20.04
CA THR A 58 14.10 -13.07 19.27
C THR A 58 13.68 -12.98 17.81
N VAL A 59 13.34 -14.11 17.18
CA VAL A 59 12.84 -14.15 15.80
C VAL A 59 11.50 -13.43 15.69
N VAL A 60 10.58 -13.67 16.62
CA VAL A 60 9.28 -12.99 16.65
C VAL A 60 9.45 -11.48 16.80
N ILE A 61 10.31 -11.02 17.72
CA ILE A 61 10.59 -9.59 17.91
C ILE A 61 11.18 -8.97 16.64
N PHE A 62 12.13 -9.66 16.00
CA PHE A 62 12.74 -9.20 14.76
C PHE A 62 11.72 -9.10 13.61
N CYS A 63 10.83 -10.10 13.47
CA CYS A 63 9.75 -10.08 12.48
C CYS A 63 8.78 -8.92 12.71
N ILE A 64 8.42 -8.66 13.97
CA ILE A 64 7.57 -7.52 14.34
C ILE A 64 8.27 -6.20 13.98
N LEU A 65 9.54 -6.06 14.35
CA LEU A 65 10.34 -4.86 14.06
C LEU A 65 10.44 -4.62 12.54
N ALA A 66 10.78 -5.65 11.77
CA ALA A 66 10.87 -5.59 10.31
C ALA A 66 9.52 -5.25 9.67
N PHE A 67 8.41 -5.77 10.19
CA PHE A 67 7.07 -5.42 9.74
C PHE A 67 6.76 -3.94 9.99
N PHE A 68 7.06 -3.42 11.19
CA PHE A 68 6.85 -2.00 11.51
C PHE A 68 7.76 -1.07 10.67
N LEU A 69 9.03 -1.41 10.49
CA LEU A 69 9.94 -0.64 9.63
C LEU A 69 9.52 -0.71 8.17
N GLY A 70 9.15 -1.89 7.67
CA GLY A 70 8.65 -2.07 6.30
C GLY A 70 7.35 -1.28 6.07
N ARG A 71 6.43 -1.31 7.04
CA ARG A 71 5.18 -0.55 6.97
C ARG A 71 5.41 0.95 7.11
N LEU A 72 6.34 1.39 7.96
CA LEU A 72 6.71 2.80 8.07
C LEU A 72 7.38 3.27 6.77
N TRP A 73 8.25 2.45 6.18
CA TRP A 73 8.93 2.75 4.91
C TRP A 73 7.95 2.76 3.73
N LEU A 74 7.01 1.80 3.67
CA LEU A 74 5.92 1.82 2.70
C LEU A 74 5.05 3.06 2.89
N ARG A 75 4.68 3.39 4.14
CA ARG A 75 3.88 4.58 4.45
C ARG A 75 4.64 5.87 4.11
N TRP A 76 5.94 5.93 4.30
CA TRP A 76 6.76 7.10 3.95
C TRP A 76 6.92 7.24 2.44
N ARG A 77 7.01 6.12 1.72
CA ARG A 77 7.00 6.09 0.25
C ARG A 77 5.62 6.47 -0.31
N GLN A 78 4.56 5.89 0.22
CA GLN A 78 3.18 6.23 -0.10
C GLN A 78 2.87 7.68 0.26
N ASN A 79 3.30 8.23 1.38
CA ASN A 79 3.06 9.65 1.69
C ASN A 79 3.84 10.63 0.79
N ARG A 80 4.77 10.15 -0.05
CA ARG A 80 5.36 10.92 -1.16
C ARG A 80 4.55 10.82 -2.45
N GLU A 81 3.86 9.70 -2.67
CA GLU A 81 3.09 9.39 -3.87
C GLU A 81 1.58 9.74 -3.72
N ASP A 82 1.06 9.64 -2.47
CA ASP A 82 -0.33 9.72 -1.99
C ASP A 82 -0.51 10.86 -0.97
N ALA A 83 0.23 11.98 -1.10
CA ALA A 83 -0.24 13.20 -0.46
C ALA A 83 -1.65 13.46 -1.02
N GLU A 84 -2.68 13.31 -0.17
CA GLU A 84 -4.11 13.44 -0.50
C GLU A 84 -4.31 14.50 -1.59
N PRO A 85 -5.10 14.23 -2.65
CA PRO A 85 -5.29 15.18 -3.74
C PRO A 85 -5.70 16.52 -3.14
N PRO A 86 -4.82 17.53 -3.16
CA PRO A 86 -5.08 18.76 -2.44
C PRO A 86 -6.30 19.40 -3.06
N VAL A 87 -7.17 19.99 -2.24
CA VAL A 87 -8.28 20.83 -2.71
C VAL A 87 -7.73 21.82 -3.75
N GLY A 88 -8.09 21.64 -5.03
CA GLY A 88 -7.49 22.36 -6.17
C GLY A 88 -6.65 21.52 -7.15
N MET A 89 -6.74 20.19 -7.15
CA MET A 89 -6.17 19.36 -8.20
C MET A 89 -6.99 19.45 -9.50
N LEU A 90 -6.34 19.85 -10.58
CA LEU A 90 -6.84 19.85 -11.96
C LEU A 90 -6.37 18.57 -12.64
N THR A 91 -7.32 17.74 -13.07
CA THR A 91 -7.07 16.48 -13.79
C THR A 91 -7.69 16.48 -15.18
N ASP A 92 -8.59 17.41 -15.45
CA ASP A 92 -9.26 17.51 -16.73
C ASP A 92 -8.32 18.17 -17.77
N PRO A 93 -8.10 17.54 -18.93
CA PRO A 93 -7.25 18.09 -19.99
C PRO A 93 -7.55 19.53 -20.41
N PRO A 94 -8.83 19.97 -20.55
CA PRO A 94 -9.11 21.35 -20.94
C PRO A 94 -8.68 22.37 -19.87
N SER A 95 -8.94 22.15 -18.58
CA SER A 95 -8.48 23.10 -17.55
C SER A 95 -6.97 23.10 -17.37
N ILE A 96 -6.33 21.93 -17.50
CA ILE A 96 -4.85 21.83 -17.50
C ILE A 96 -4.29 22.72 -18.61
N ARG A 97 -4.86 22.61 -19.82
CA ARG A 97 -4.44 23.40 -20.96
C ARG A 97 -4.69 24.89 -20.74
N GLU A 98 -5.85 25.27 -20.23
CA GLU A 98 -6.18 26.67 -19.92
C GLU A 98 -5.20 27.28 -18.92
N VAL A 99 -4.82 26.55 -17.87
CA VAL A 99 -3.84 27.03 -16.88
C VAL A 99 -2.46 27.20 -17.50
N LEU A 100 -2.02 26.25 -18.31
CA LEU A 100 -0.74 26.32 -19.01
C LEU A 100 -0.73 27.48 -20.01
N GLU A 101 -1.81 27.68 -20.76
CA GLU A 101 -1.97 28.80 -21.71
C GLU A 101 -1.94 30.15 -20.98
N ASN A 102 -2.59 30.25 -19.81
CA ASN A 102 -2.48 31.42 -18.95
C ASN A 102 -1.05 31.66 -18.45
N ALA A 103 -0.31 30.60 -18.13
CA ALA A 103 1.10 30.68 -17.74
C ALA A 103 1.98 31.16 -18.92
N LEU A 104 1.72 30.66 -20.13
CA LEU A 104 2.41 31.08 -21.36
C LEU A 104 2.14 32.56 -21.67
N LEU A 105 0.86 32.98 -21.66
CA LEU A 105 0.43 34.35 -21.95
C LEU A 105 1.10 35.36 -21.03
N ARG A 106 1.29 35.00 -19.75
CA ARG A 106 1.91 35.85 -18.74
C ARG A 106 3.42 35.68 -18.63
N ARG A 107 4.03 34.84 -19.47
CA ARG A 107 5.45 34.46 -19.41
C ARG A 107 5.88 34.08 -18.00
N SER A 108 5.04 33.29 -17.31
CA SER A 108 5.29 32.86 -15.95
C SER A 108 6.60 32.07 -15.88
N LYS A 109 7.50 32.49 -14.98
CA LYS A 109 8.71 31.73 -14.66
C LYS A 109 8.31 30.36 -14.09
N MET A 110 8.91 29.31 -14.63
CA MET A 110 8.77 27.94 -14.15
C MET A 110 10.07 27.49 -13.47
N GLU A 111 9.95 26.63 -12.47
CA GLU A 111 11.07 25.99 -11.79
C GLU A 111 10.93 24.48 -11.95
N LEU A 112 11.91 23.85 -12.58
CA LEU A 112 11.96 22.41 -12.78
C LEU A 112 12.96 21.76 -11.83
N SER A 113 12.55 20.71 -11.13
CA SER A 113 13.43 19.91 -10.29
C SER A 113 13.44 18.47 -10.76
N PHE A 114 14.61 17.87 -10.93
CA PHE A 114 14.71 16.45 -11.22
C PHE A 114 14.44 15.62 -9.97
N HIS A 115 13.68 14.54 -10.12
CA HIS A 115 13.56 13.50 -9.10
C HIS A 115 14.87 12.70 -9.03
N GLN A 116 15.85 13.19 -8.28
CA GLN A 116 17.03 12.40 -7.89
C GLN A 116 16.94 12.00 -6.42
N LYS A 117 17.24 10.73 -6.15
CA LYS A 117 17.10 10.08 -4.85
C LYS A 117 18.17 10.52 -3.83
N ASP A 118 19.30 11.07 -4.31
CA ASP A 118 20.51 11.32 -3.50
C ASP A 118 21.18 12.69 -3.69
N GLU A 119 20.71 13.54 -4.61
CA GLU A 119 21.32 14.86 -4.82
C GLU A 119 20.37 15.97 -4.35
N ARG A 120 20.91 17.05 -3.76
CA ARG A 120 20.14 18.28 -3.46
C ARG A 120 19.32 18.61 -4.70
N ARG A 121 17.97 18.62 -4.58
CA ARG A 121 17.04 18.99 -5.66
C ARG A 121 17.52 20.31 -6.28
N ARG A 122 18.26 20.24 -7.40
CA ARG A 122 18.65 21.44 -8.15
C ARG A 122 17.44 21.84 -8.96
N SER A 123 16.85 22.97 -8.59
CA SER A 123 15.81 23.59 -9.40
C SER A 123 16.44 24.41 -10.52
N ILE A 124 15.90 24.26 -11.72
CA ILE A 124 16.26 25.01 -12.91
C ILE A 124 15.15 26.00 -13.20
N ALA A 125 15.48 27.29 -13.19
CA ALA A 125 14.58 28.34 -13.62
C ALA A 125 14.47 28.34 -15.14
N CYS A 126 13.29 28.04 -15.67
CA CYS A 126 13.01 28.00 -17.11
C CYS A 126 11.79 28.86 -17.47
N ALA A 127 11.65 29.17 -18.75
CA ALA A 127 10.50 29.89 -19.28
C ALA A 127 9.66 28.97 -20.18
N LEU A 128 8.33 29.07 -20.11
CA LEU A 128 7.46 28.34 -21.03
C LEU A 128 7.51 29.02 -22.42
N ALA A 129 7.97 28.28 -23.42
CA ALA A 129 8.15 28.77 -24.78
C ALA A 129 6.91 28.49 -25.65
N GLU A 130 6.39 27.26 -25.56
CA GLU A 130 5.32 26.78 -26.42
C GLU A 130 4.52 25.66 -25.75
N ILE A 131 3.22 25.57 -26.06
CA ILE A 131 2.34 24.48 -25.68
C ILE A 131 1.88 23.76 -26.95
N GLY A 132 2.50 22.61 -27.22
CA GLY A 132 2.12 21.74 -28.33
C GLY A 132 0.82 20.95 -28.05
N ARG A 133 0.53 19.98 -28.92
CA ARG A 133 -0.58 19.04 -28.69
C ARG A 133 -0.26 18.06 -27.56
N ASN A 134 0.95 17.50 -27.56
CA ASN A 134 1.36 16.43 -26.64
C ASN A 134 2.59 16.79 -25.80
N SER A 135 3.14 17.99 -25.98
CA SER A 135 4.38 18.40 -25.32
C SER A 135 4.38 19.88 -24.92
N LEU A 136 5.12 20.17 -23.85
CA LEU A 136 5.45 21.53 -23.40
C LEU A 136 6.90 21.83 -23.71
N THR A 137 7.18 22.92 -24.40
CA THR A 137 8.55 23.34 -24.71
C THR A 137 8.97 24.43 -23.75
N LEU A 138 10.09 24.22 -23.07
CA LEU A 138 10.68 25.13 -22.11
C LEU A 138 12.03 25.64 -22.59
N GLU A 139 12.28 26.92 -22.38
CA GLU A 139 13.59 27.54 -22.58
C GLU A 139 14.39 27.43 -21.29
N LEU A 140 15.58 26.86 -21.40
CA LEU A 140 16.53 26.72 -20.30
C LEU A 140 17.44 27.96 -20.20
N PRO A 141 17.93 28.28 -18.99
CA PRO A 141 18.82 29.40 -18.80
C PRO A 141 20.19 29.12 -19.43
N ALA A 142 20.91 30.19 -19.77
CA ALA A 142 22.25 30.09 -20.33
C ALA A 142 23.18 29.28 -19.41
N GLY A 143 23.99 28.39 -20.00
CA GLY A 143 24.91 27.52 -19.27
C GLY A 143 24.36 26.13 -18.94
N ILE A 144 23.06 25.87 -19.15
CA ILE A 144 22.49 24.53 -19.05
C ILE A 144 22.38 23.92 -20.45
N SER A 145 23.05 22.79 -20.66
CA SER A 145 22.96 22.02 -21.89
C SER A 145 22.23 20.70 -21.59
N PRO A 146 20.95 20.57 -21.97
CA PRO A 146 20.23 19.31 -21.80
C PRO A 146 20.86 18.24 -22.70
N GLY A 147 21.10 17.07 -22.13
CA GLY A 147 21.69 15.93 -22.84
C GLY A 147 20.66 14.83 -23.12
N PRO A 148 20.96 13.86 -24.01
CA PRO A 148 20.08 12.73 -24.29
C PRO A 148 19.70 11.92 -23.04
N SER A 149 20.57 11.90 -22.02
CA SER A 149 20.36 11.23 -20.75
C SER A 149 19.21 11.81 -19.91
N TRP A 150 18.67 12.98 -20.29
CA TRP A 150 17.55 13.62 -19.62
C TRP A 150 16.21 13.07 -20.09
N VAL A 151 16.14 12.54 -21.31
CA VAL A 151 14.91 11.97 -21.88
C VAL A 151 14.42 10.81 -21.01
N GLY A 152 13.12 10.81 -20.70
CA GLY A 152 12.47 9.83 -19.83
C GLY A 152 12.66 10.09 -18.32
N ARG A 153 13.42 11.11 -17.91
CA ARG A 153 13.53 11.46 -16.49
C ARG A 153 12.27 12.16 -16.00
N GLU A 154 11.85 11.79 -14.80
CA GLU A 154 10.80 12.48 -14.07
C GLU A 154 11.28 13.83 -13.52
N VAL A 155 10.44 14.84 -13.70
CA VAL A 155 10.66 16.21 -13.27
C VAL A 155 9.41 16.75 -12.58
N ASP A 156 9.63 17.49 -11.51
CA ASP A 156 8.63 18.31 -10.84
C ASP A 156 8.71 19.73 -11.37
N GLY A 157 7.59 20.26 -11.85
CA GLY A 157 7.44 21.63 -12.30
C GLY A 157 6.66 22.47 -11.30
N PHE A 158 7.16 23.66 -11.01
CA PHE A 158 6.50 24.65 -10.17
C PHE A 158 6.39 25.98 -10.91
N PHE A 159 5.21 26.60 -10.88
CA PHE A 159 5.02 27.92 -11.47
C PHE A 159 3.96 28.73 -10.73
N GLN A 160 3.98 30.04 -10.95
CA GLN A 160 3.01 30.96 -10.34
C GLN A 160 2.36 31.82 -11.41
N ILE A 161 1.06 32.04 -11.26
CA ILE A 161 0.29 32.96 -12.09
C ILE A 161 -0.17 34.10 -11.18
N GLY A 162 0.24 35.33 -11.49
CA GLY A 162 -0.28 36.52 -10.83
C GLY A 162 -1.66 36.88 -11.38
N GLN A 163 -2.65 37.15 -10.53
CA GLN A 163 -3.90 37.74 -11.00
C GLN A 163 -3.71 39.27 -11.14
N GLY A 164 -3.75 39.84 -12.34
CA GLY A 164 -3.72 41.31 -12.58
C GLY A 164 -2.35 42.01 -12.69
N SER A 165 -2.37 43.31 -13.05
CA SER A 165 -1.24 44.06 -13.65
C SER A 165 -0.36 44.90 -12.69
N ALA A 166 -0.54 44.87 -11.37
CA ALA A 166 0.22 45.75 -10.48
C ALA A 166 0.51 45.12 -9.11
N ALA A 167 1.65 45.50 -8.54
CA ALA A 167 2.21 45.06 -7.28
C ALA A 167 1.16 45.05 -6.15
N GLY A 168 0.70 43.85 -5.75
CA GLY A 168 -0.24 43.69 -4.63
C GLY A 168 -1.26 42.56 -4.76
N LYS A 169 -1.39 41.89 -5.92
CA LYS A 169 -2.41 40.85 -6.11
C LYS A 169 -1.95 39.43 -5.78
N ARG A 170 -2.93 38.61 -5.37
CA ARG A 170 -2.81 37.19 -4.98
C ARG A 170 -2.13 36.39 -6.09
N LYS A 171 -1.05 35.68 -5.74
CA LYS A 171 -0.39 34.73 -6.64
C LYS A 171 -0.98 33.35 -6.39
N ILE A 172 -1.32 32.65 -7.46
CA ILE A 172 -1.71 31.24 -7.40
C ILE A 172 -0.50 30.43 -7.80
N PHE A 173 -0.15 29.46 -6.98
CA PHE A 173 0.98 28.57 -7.23
C PHE A 173 0.45 27.22 -7.70
N TYR A 174 1.14 26.66 -8.68
CA TYR A 174 0.81 25.40 -9.31
C TYR A 174 2.02 24.49 -9.28
N HIS A 175 1.77 23.21 -9.09
CA HIS A 175 2.76 22.15 -9.13
C HIS A 175 2.29 21.04 -10.06
N PHE A 176 3.20 20.45 -10.81
CA PHE A 176 2.93 19.26 -11.63
C PHE A 176 4.14 18.35 -11.63
N SER A 177 3.91 17.08 -11.96
CA SER A 177 4.99 16.13 -12.22
C SER A 177 4.80 15.57 -13.63
N THR A 178 5.88 15.45 -14.38
CA THR A 178 5.88 14.94 -15.75
C THR A 178 7.25 14.37 -16.08
N GLN A 179 7.42 13.90 -17.30
CA GLN A 179 8.70 13.40 -17.80
C GLN A 179 9.22 14.25 -18.96
N VAL A 180 10.55 14.27 -19.11
CA VAL A 180 11.21 14.84 -20.29
C VAL A 180 10.88 13.97 -21.49
N SER A 181 10.16 14.52 -22.46
CA SER A 181 9.76 13.80 -23.68
C SER A 181 10.86 13.82 -24.74
N ALA A 182 11.55 14.96 -24.88
CA ALA A 182 12.64 15.10 -25.82
C ALA A 182 13.58 16.26 -25.43
N VAL A 183 14.77 16.24 -26.03
CA VAL A 183 15.69 17.37 -26.01
C VAL A 183 15.83 17.87 -27.45
N PRO A 184 15.05 18.88 -27.86
CA PRO A 184 15.17 19.46 -29.18
C PRO A 184 16.58 20.01 -29.41
N LYS A 185 17.05 19.98 -30.67
CA LYS A 185 18.32 20.64 -31.01
C LYS A 185 18.21 22.12 -30.64
N ALA A 186 19.14 22.60 -29.82
CA ALA A 186 19.20 23.99 -29.41
C ALA A 186 19.21 24.89 -30.65
N GLY A 187 18.38 25.94 -30.64
CA GLY A 187 18.55 27.05 -31.57
C GLY A 187 19.89 27.74 -31.30
N LYS A 188 20.32 28.66 -32.19
CA LYS A 188 21.65 29.29 -32.11
C LYS A 188 22.01 29.89 -30.74
N HIS A 189 21.04 30.25 -29.89
CA HIS A 189 21.29 30.94 -28.61
C HIS A 189 20.51 30.41 -27.39
N THR A 190 19.63 29.42 -27.54
CA THR A 190 18.76 28.98 -26.43
C THR A 190 18.64 27.46 -26.41
N ALA A 191 18.89 26.87 -25.23
CA ALA A 191 18.66 25.46 -25.00
C ALA A 191 17.17 25.22 -24.74
N LEU A 192 16.60 24.24 -25.43
CA LEU A 192 15.18 23.88 -25.32
C LEU A 192 15.04 22.51 -24.65
N LEU A 193 13.98 22.35 -23.89
CA LEU A 193 13.60 21.09 -23.25
C LEU A 193 12.12 20.82 -23.53
N ALA A 194 11.80 19.65 -24.06
CA ALA A 194 10.42 19.23 -24.25
C ALA A 194 10.01 18.29 -23.10
N LEU A 195 8.89 18.62 -22.46
CA LEU A 195 8.23 17.79 -21.46
C LEU A 195 6.95 17.19 -22.05
N ALA A 196 6.50 16.06 -21.52
CA ALA A 196 5.13 15.60 -21.77
C ALA A 196 4.13 16.56 -21.10
N ILE A 197 2.94 16.70 -21.70
CA ILE A 197 1.83 17.42 -21.05
C ILE A 197 1.51 16.69 -19.73
N PRO A 198 1.49 17.39 -18.58
CA PRO A 198 1.18 16.76 -17.32
C PRO A 198 -0.27 16.28 -17.30
N GLU A 199 -0.50 15.09 -16.75
CA GLU A 199 -1.86 14.55 -16.56
C GLU A 199 -2.60 15.22 -15.39
N ARG A 200 -1.86 15.88 -14.50
CA ARG A 200 -2.41 16.56 -13.33
C ARG A 200 -1.61 17.81 -12.96
N ILE A 201 -2.32 18.87 -12.59
CA ILE A 201 -1.77 20.09 -12.00
C ILE A 201 -2.41 20.30 -10.64
N VAL A 202 -1.61 20.55 -9.62
CA VAL A 202 -2.07 20.74 -8.24
C VAL A 202 -1.92 22.20 -7.85
N LEU A 203 -3.00 22.81 -7.36
CA LEU A 203 -2.90 24.11 -6.69
C LEU A 203 -2.15 23.96 -5.36
N SER A 204 -1.09 24.74 -5.19
CA SER A 204 -0.40 24.88 -3.91
C SER A 204 -0.77 26.22 -3.30
N GLN A 205 -1.34 26.23 -2.09
CA GLN A 205 -1.41 27.46 -1.32
C GLN A 205 -0.06 27.67 -0.62
N LYS A 206 0.56 28.85 -0.80
CA LYS A 206 1.65 29.28 0.09
C LYS A 206 1.03 29.34 1.48
N ARG A 207 1.51 28.47 2.38
CA ARG A 207 0.96 28.26 3.73
C ARG A 207 0.41 29.55 4.33
N ALA A 208 -0.88 29.53 4.67
CA ALA A 208 -1.38 30.32 5.79
C ALA A 208 -0.46 29.96 6.97
N PHE A 209 0.27 30.96 7.45
CA PHE A 209 0.99 30.86 8.70
C PHE A 209 -0.03 30.45 9.79
N LEU A 210 0.32 29.43 10.56
CA LEU A 210 -0.25 29.18 11.88
C LEU A 210 0.01 30.40 12.76
#